data_AF-A0A7S2PJ98-F1
#
_entry.id   AF-A0A7S2PJ98-F1
#
_cell.length_a   1.000
_cell.length_b   1.000
_cell.length_c   1.000
_cell.angle_alpha   90.00
_cell.angle_beta   90.00
_cell.angle_gamma   90.00
#
_symmetry.space_group_name_H-M   'P 1'
#
loop_
_entity.id
_entity.type
_entity.pdbx_description
1 polymer ?
#
loop_
_entity_poly.entity_id
_entity_poly.type
_entity_poly.pdbx_seq_one_letter_code
_entity_poly.pdbx_strand_id
1 'polypeptide(L)'
;MRRACLHCYNSHKDIYYKRLTPLPENFDILNLMMNDWVSTDNTLNVDFELYSSYHDAISGDTSKRWTFCNYNDLGIGFPRDCGPTGRVNWNWNSYYRGGGRAEHHAFFVEANPDFDYDANAVNIALDKTLGQSSTSYGGDASRALDGNTVGIYNWNTVTHTSWNQNPYWSVWLGTDATIDKVYFWNRIDCCRNRLSNVKVEVLDKIGDVKETRSIAGALPVMNMVDFGGVTGQTVKITITSGGHQVLSLAEVKVFGEIDESQVMKNVAIGGTASASSSAHGGAPSRAIDGNTNGHWSGGSVTHTHYQSTPWWKVIMPSAYNVQTVKIWNRYDCCWNRLTNPIVELKNGGTVVKQIKIEGEVPREGGTTLDFGGAYGDEVEVRMETGILSLAEVQVFAKTSAPGATQSPSASPSAQPIVAASSEPSASPTATASESPSSSPTGSPVADASSSPTSTVSESPSSSPSGSPVADA
;
A
#
# COMPACT_ATOMS: atom_id res chain seq x y z
N MET A 1 -20.08 -20.90 8.81
CA MET A 1 -18.91 -20.92 9.72
C MET A 1 -17.65 -21.14 8.89
N ARG A 2 -16.60 -20.33 9.09
CA ARG A 2 -15.27 -20.53 8.49
C ARG A 2 -14.33 -21.19 9.51
N ARG A 3 -13.46 -22.08 9.03
CA ARG A 3 -12.26 -22.53 9.73
C ARG A 3 -11.02 -22.10 8.94
N ALA A 4 -10.10 -21.40 9.58
CA ALA A 4 -8.76 -21.13 9.08
C ALA A 4 -7.73 -22.04 9.76
N CYS A 5 -6.66 -22.45 9.07
CA CYS A 5 -5.59 -23.30 9.62
C CYS A 5 -4.25 -23.07 8.91
N LEU A 6 -3.21 -22.61 9.62
CA LEU A 6 -1.95 -22.21 8.97
C LEU A 6 -1.14 -23.39 8.40
N HIS A 7 -1.04 -24.50 9.14
CA HIS A 7 -0.13 -25.63 8.83
C HIS A 7 -0.82 -26.82 8.15
N CYS A 8 -2.13 -26.72 7.93
CA CYS A 8 -2.90 -27.65 7.10
C CYS A 8 -2.42 -27.64 5.64
N TYR A 9 -2.79 -28.66 4.86
CA TYR A 9 -2.57 -28.62 3.40
C TYR A 9 -3.34 -27.46 2.75
N ASN A 10 -2.93 -27.04 1.56
CA ASN A 10 -3.45 -25.80 0.95
C ASN A 10 -4.98 -25.80 0.75
N SER A 11 -5.57 -26.96 0.45
CA SER A 11 -7.03 -27.15 0.36
C SER A 11 -7.78 -27.05 1.69
N HIS A 12 -7.06 -27.07 2.82
CA HIS A 12 -7.58 -27.10 4.19
C HIS A 12 -7.16 -25.88 5.03
N LYS A 13 -6.45 -24.93 4.41
CA LYS A 13 -6.10 -23.66 5.04
C LYS A 13 -7.33 -22.80 5.33
N ASP A 14 -8.32 -22.87 4.45
CA ASP A 14 -9.64 -22.26 4.63
C ASP A 14 -10.73 -23.23 4.21
N ILE A 15 -11.75 -23.38 5.06
CA ILE A 15 -12.89 -24.27 4.86
C ILE A 15 -14.15 -23.60 5.40
N TYR A 16 -15.22 -23.61 4.63
CA TYR A 16 -16.50 -22.98 4.97
C TYR A 16 -17.56 -24.06 5.17
N TYR A 17 -17.93 -24.30 6.44
CA TYR A 17 -19.05 -25.15 6.84
C TYR A 17 -20.36 -24.34 6.75
N LYS A 18 -21.25 -24.76 5.85
CA LYS A 18 -22.62 -24.24 5.71
C LYS A 18 -23.59 -25.31 6.21
N ARG A 19 -24.38 -24.98 7.23
CA ARG A 19 -25.44 -25.87 7.72
C ARG A 19 -26.65 -25.81 6.75
N LEU A 20 -27.24 -26.95 6.44
CA LEU A 20 -28.46 -27.08 5.63
C LEU A 20 -29.69 -27.39 6.49
N THR A 21 -29.57 -28.24 7.51
CA THR A 21 -30.67 -28.63 8.40
C THR A 21 -30.66 -27.82 9.70
N PRO A 22 -31.81 -27.56 10.36
CA PRO A 22 -31.84 -26.93 11.67
C PRO A 22 -30.88 -27.61 12.66
N LEU A 23 -30.29 -26.84 13.57
CA LEU A 23 -29.43 -27.39 14.62
C LEU A 23 -30.29 -28.15 15.65
N PRO A 24 -29.98 -29.42 15.96
CA PRO A 24 -30.65 -30.15 17.03
C PRO A 24 -30.53 -29.45 18.39
N GLU A 25 -31.52 -29.65 19.27
CA GLU A 25 -31.71 -28.92 20.53
C GLU A 25 -30.54 -29.07 21.54
N ASN A 26 -29.66 -30.07 21.36
CA ASN A 26 -28.47 -30.32 22.18
C ASN A 26 -27.18 -30.46 21.34
N PHE A 27 -27.12 -29.83 20.17
CA PHE A 27 -26.01 -30.00 19.22
C PHE A 27 -24.78 -29.17 19.62
N ASP A 28 -23.84 -29.78 20.36
CA ASP A 28 -22.58 -29.14 20.75
C ASP A 28 -21.63 -28.97 19.56
N ILE A 29 -21.75 -27.81 18.89
CA ILE A 29 -20.89 -27.39 17.79
C ILE A 29 -19.42 -27.31 18.23
N LEU A 30 -19.13 -26.91 19.48
CA LEU A 30 -17.75 -26.78 19.94
C LEU A 30 -17.11 -28.16 20.04
N ASN A 31 -17.76 -29.12 20.69
CA ASN A 31 -17.24 -30.47 20.79
C ASN A 31 -17.19 -31.17 19.42
N LEU A 32 -18.17 -30.97 18.54
CA LEU A 32 -18.14 -31.49 17.17
C LEU A 32 -16.94 -30.97 16.35
N MET A 33 -16.70 -29.65 16.40
CA MET A 33 -15.65 -28.99 15.63
C MET A 33 -14.25 -29.24 16.20
N MET A 34 -14.16 -29.41 17.52
CA MET A 34 -12.88 -29.58 18.23
C MET A 34 -12.50 -31.01 18.51
N ASN A 35 -13.43 -31.89 18.89
CA ASN A 35 -13.11 -33.17 19.54
C ASN A 35 -13.77 -34.39 18.90
N ASP A 36 -15.05 -34.37 18.55
CA ASP A 36 -15.77 -35.58 18.13
C ASP A 36 -16.58 -35.35 16.86
N TRP A 37 -15.92 -35.49 15.71
CA TRP A 37 -16.56 -35.35 14.40
C TRP A 37 -17.41 -36.58 14.06
N VAL A 38 -18.62 -36.60 14.61
CA VAL A 38 -19.61 -37.67 14.44
C VAL A 38 -20.51 -37.46 13.23
N SER A 39 -21.18 -38.52 12.77
CA SER A 39 -22.15 -38.47 11.65
C SER A 39 -23.60 -38.20 12.08
N THR A 40 -23.92 -38.38 13.36
CA THR A 40 -25.27 -38.15 13.91
C THR A 40 -25.67 -36.69 13.73
N ASP A 41 -26.77 -36.46 13.02
CA ASP A 41 -27.27 -35.13 12.61
C ASP A 41 -26.19 -34.24 11.96
N ASN A 42 -25.18 -34.87 11.35
CA ASN A 42 -23.99 -34.22 10.79
C ASN A 42 -23.43 -35.06 9.63
N THR A 43 -24.23 -35.28 8.58
CA THR A 43 -23.80 -35.94 7.34
C THR A 43 -23.51 -34.93 6.22
N LEU A 44 -22.36 -35.09 5.54
CA LEU A 44 -21.91 -34.20 4.46
C LEU A 44 -22.86 -34.26 3.27
N ASN A 45 -23.17 -33.09 2.73
CA ASN A 45 -24.13 -32.83 1.64
C ASN A 45 -25.55 -33.32 1.96
N VAL A 46 -25.89 -33.43 3.26
CA VAL A 46 -27.23 -33.73 3.80
C VAL A 46 -27.57 -32.70 4.89
N ASP A 47 -26.79 -32.68 5.98
CA ASP A 47 -26.94 -31.74 7.10
C ASP A 47 -26.12 -30.47 6.93
N PHE A 48 -25.00 -30.56 6.22
CA PHE A 48 -24.07 -29.46 5.97
C PHE A 48 -23.31 -29.66 4.66
N GLU A 49 -22.76 -28.60 4.10
CA GLU A 49 -21.83 -28.62 2.97
C GLU A 49 -20.50 -27.96 3.37
N LEU A 50 -19.40 -28.37 2.72
CA LEU A 50 -18.09 -27.73 2.88
C LEU A 50 -17.64 -27.12 1.56
N TYR A 51 -17.03 -25.95 1.64
CA TYR A 51 -16.51 -25.21 0.50
C TYR A 51 -15.10 -24.67 0.79
N SER A 52 -14.31 -24.46 -0.27
CA SER A 52 -12.98 -23.83 -0.16
C SER A 52 -13.01 -22.30 -0.30
N SER A 53 -14.14 -21.68 -0.63
CA SER A 53 -14.35 -20.24 -0.57
C SER A 53 -15.66 -19.86 0.12
N TYR A 54 -15.73 -18.61 0.58
CA TYR A 54 -16.94 -18.02 1.15
C TYR A 54 -18.06 -17.87 0.10
N HIS A 55 -17.69 -17.37 -1.09
CA HIS A 55 -18.59 -17.12 -2.22
C HIS A 55 -19.30 -18.40 -2.68
N ASP A 56 -18.58 -19.52 -2.81
CA ASP A 56 -19.19 -20.79 -3.21
C ASP A 56 -20.19 -21.30 -2.16
N ALA A 57 -19.87 -21.08 -0.88
CA ALA A 57 -20.73 -21.48 0.23
C ALA A 57 -22.05 -20.70 0.22
N ILE A 58 -22.02 -19.38 0.24
CA ILE A 58 -23.23 -18.56 0.30
C ILE A 58 -24.07 -18.65 -0.97
N SER A 59 -23.45 -18.65 -2.16
CA SER A 59 -24.17 -18.89 -3.44
C SER A 59 -24.80 -20.27 -3.51
N GLY A 60 -24.21 -21.28 -2.84
CA GLY A 60 -24.70 -22.65 -2.87
C GLY A 60 -24.39 -23.36 -4.19
N ASP A 61 -23.31 -23.01 -4.87
CA ASP A 61 -22.88 -23.72 -6.09
C ASP A 61 -22.46 -25.16 -5.75
N THR A 62 -23.42 -26.09 -5.86
CA THR A 62 -23.24 -27.52 -5.57
C THR A 62 -22.17 -28.20 -6.45
N SER A 63 -21.62 -27.54 -7.48
CA SER A 63 -20.45 -28.02 -8.23
C SER A 63 -19.11 -27.78 -7.52
N LYS A 64 -19.08 -26.92 -6.48
CA LYS A 64 -17.86 -26.52 -5.74
C LYS A 64 -17.73 -27.16 -4.36
N ARG A 65 -18.82 -27.73 -3.84
CA ARG A 65 -18.85 -28.36 -2.51
C ARG A 65 -17.96 -29.60 -2.48
N TRP A 66 -17.40 -29.88 -1.31
CA TRP A 66 -16.54 -31.02 -1.10
C TRP A 66 -17.31 -32.34 -1.18
N THR A 67 -16.70 -33.37 -1.75
CA THR A 67 -17.35 -34.68 -1.98
C THR A 67 -17.08 -35.73 -0.92
N PHE A 68 -16.16 -35.50 0.02
CA PHE A 68 -15.76 -36.51 1.01
C PHE A 68 -15.58 -35.95 2.44
N CYS A 69 -16.06 -36.73 3.41
CA CYS A 69 -15.71 -36.71 4.84
C CYS A 69 -15.78 -38.15 5.38
N ASN A 70 -15.09 -38.43 6.50
CA ASN A 70 -15.38 -39.61 7.31
C ASN A 70 -15.66 -39.19 8.78
N TYR A 71 -16.14 -40.11 9.62
CA TYR A 71 -16.75 -39.78 10.91
C TYR A 71 -16.44 -40.79 12.01
N ASN A 72 -16.83 -40.46 13.25
CA ASN A 72 -16.94 -41.36 14.40
C ASN A 72 -15.59 -41.95 14.85
N ASP A 73 -14.66 -41.07 15.26
CA ASP A 73 -13.33 -41.41 15.77
C ASP A 73 -13.06 -40.55 17.00
N LEU A 74 -13.13 -41.18 18.18
CA LEU A 74 -13.22 -40.50 19.47
C LEU A 74 -12.04 -39.55 19.71
N GLY A 75 -12.30 -38.27 19.97
CA GLY A 75 -11.26 -37.27 20.14
C GLY A 75 -10.59 -36.80 18.84
N ILE A 76 -11.15 -37.05 17.65
CA ILE A 76 -10.81 -36.32 16.43
C ILE A 76 -11.99 -35.45 15.96
N GLY A 77 -11.79 -34.13 15.98
CA GLY A 77 -12.75 -33.13 15.51
C GLY A 77 -12.70 -32.86 14.01
N PHE A 78 -13.41 -31.82 13.59
CA PHE A 78 -13.46 -31.34 12.21
C PHE A 78 -12.06 -30.99 11.67
N PRO A 79 -11.81 -31.06 10.34
CA PRO A 79 -12.49 -31.85 9.32
C PRO A 79 -11.87 -33.26 9.20
N ARG A 80 -12.46 -34.29 9.85
CA ARG A 80 -11.85 -35.63 9.86
C ARG A 80 -11.77 -36.23 8.45
N ASP A 81 -10.52 -36.34 7.99
CA ASP A 81 -10.06 -36.74 6.66
C ASP A 81 -10.89 -36.25 5.46
N CYS A 82 -11.63 -35.16 5.61
CA CYS A 82 -12.47 -34.61 4.54
C CYS A 82 -11.61 -34.13 3.36
N GLY A 83 -12.23 -33.83 2.22
CA GLY A 83 -11.53 -33.12 1.15
C GLY A 83 -12.40 -32.79 -0.05
N PRO A 84 -11.96 -31.83 -0.90
CA PRO A 84 -12.74 -31.34 -2.04
C PRO A 84 -13.23 -32.44 -2.98
N THR A 85 -12.36 -33.40 -3.30
CA THR A 85 -12.62 -34.46 -4.30
C THR A 85 -12.43 -35.89 -3.76
N GLY A 86 -12.11 -36.05 -2.48
CA GLY A 86 -11.74 -37.33 -1.88
C GLY A 86 -11.08 -37.17 -0.51
N ARG A 87 -10.65 -38.29 0.09
CA ARG A 87 -10.06 -38.36 1.44
C ARG A 87 -8.73 -37.61 1.54
N VAL A 88 -8.59 -36.68 2.49
CA VAL A 88 -7.32 -35.95 2.76
C VAL A 88 -6.97 -35.98 4.26
N ASN A 89 -6.17 -36.97 4.62
CA ASN A 89 -5.79 -37.24 6.02
C ASN A 89 -5.06 -36.08 6.71
N TRP A 90 -5.04 -36.11 8.05
CA TRP A 90 -4.20 -35.28 8.93
C TRP A 90 -4.52 -33.78 9.01
N ASN A 91 -5.67 -33.30 8.53
CA ASN A 91 -6.04 -31.87 8.63
C ASN A 91 -7.01 -31.53 9.77
N TRP A 92 -7.36 -32.53 10.59
CA TRP A 92 -8.30 -32.45 11.71
C TRP A 92 -7.76 -31.74 12.95
N ASN A 93 -8.65 -31.20 13.78
CA ASN A 93 -8.35 -30.63 15.11
C ASN A 93 -8.57 -31.66 16.23
N SER A 94 -7.96 -31.42 17.40
CA SER A 94 -8.29 -32.09 18.66
C SER A 94 -7.79 -31.28 19.86
N TYR A 95 -8.53 -31.23 20.97
CA TYR A 95 -7.97 -30.86 22.28
C TYR A 95 -7.36 -32.05 23.05
N TYR A 96 -7.62 -33.29 22.62
CA TYR A 96 -7.30 -34.50 23.39
C TYR A 96 -6.31 -35.47 22.70
N ARG A 97 -6.10 -35.36 21.38
CA ARG A 97 -5.26 -36.27 20.58
C ARG A 97 -4.27 -35.50 19.70
N GLY A 98 -2.97 -35.75 19.87
CA GLY A 98 -1.95 -35.21 18.96
C GLY A 98 -1.89 -35.95 17.62
N GLY A 99 -1.33 -35.30 16.60
CA GLY A 99 -0.99 -35.90 15.30
C GLY A 99 -1.62 -35.24 14.06
N GLY A 100 -2.67 -34.44 14.23
CA GLY A 100 -3.23 -33.60 13.17
C GLY A 100 -2.37 -32.35 12.92
N ARG A 101 -2.34 -31.86 11.68
CA ARG A 101 -1.65 -30.62 11.26
C ARG A 101 -2.31 -29.34 11.77
N ALA A 102 -3.46 -29.43 12.41
CA ALA A 102 -4.24 -28.28 12.86
C ALA A 102 -3.75 -27.69 14.20
N GLU A 103 -2.44 -27.63 14.42
CA GLU A 103 -1.83 -27.08 15.65
C GLU A 103 -2.22 -25.60 15.83
N HIS A 104 -2.29 -24.84 14.74
CA HIS A 104 -2.72 -23.44 14.72
C HIS A 104 -3.90 -23.26 13.76
N HIS A 105 -5.10 -23.18 14.32
CA HIS A 105 -6.35 -22.99 13.61
C HIS A 105 -7.28 -22.02 14.36
N ALA A 106 -8.27 -21.48 13.65
CA ALA A 106 -9.28 -20.57 14.20
C ALA A 106 -10.65 -20.83 13.57
N PHE A 107 -11.71 -20.66 14.35
CA PHE A 107 -13.10 -20.80 13.90
C PHE A 107 -13.83 -19.45 13.97
N PHE A 108 -14.60 -19.16 12.93
CA PHE A 108 -15.38 -17.93 12.81
C PHE A 108 -16.83 -18.27 12.50
N VAL A 109 -17.74 -17.84 13.38
CA VAL A 109 -19.17 -17.80 13.08
C VAL A 109 -19.47 -16.49 12.35
N GLU A 110 -20.38 -16.55 11.39
CA GLU A 110 -20.78 -15.44 10.54
C GLU A 110 -21.76 -14.52 11.29
N ALA A 111 -21.59 -13.21 11.15
CA ALA A 111 -22.33 -12.23 11.94
C ALA A 111 -23.57 -11.74 11.16
N ASN A 112 -24.73 -12.24 11.58
CA ASN A 112 -26.09 -11.96 11.06
C ASN A 112 -26.38 -12.52 9.63
N PRO A 113 -27.44 -13.34 9.43
CA PRO A 113 -27.91 -13.73 8.08
C PRO A 113 -28.44 -12.57 7.22
N ASP A 114 -28.68 -11.37 7.76
CA ASP A 114 -28.98 -10.17 6.94
C ASP A 114 -27.75 -9.63 6.17
N PHE A 115 -26.63 -10.39 6.13
CA PHE A 115 -25.40 -10.01 5.46
C PHE A 115 -25.54 -10.09 3.93
N ASP A 116 -26.01 -8.99 3.35
CA ASP A 116 -26.05 -8.74 1.90
C ASP A 116 -24.63 -8.69 1.30
N TYR A 117 -24.11 -9.87 0.96
CA TYR A 117 -22.92 -10.08 0.17
C TYR A 117 -23.29 -10.16 -1.32
N ASP A 118 -23.04 -9.08 -2.06
CA ASP A 118 -23.00 -9.18 -3.51
C ASP A 118 -21.84 -10.07 -3.93
N ALA A 119 -22.20 -11.21 -4.52
CA ALA A 119 -21.30 -12.21 -5.07
C ALA A 119 -20.31 -11.66 -6.11
N ASN A 120 -20.65 -10.54 -6.76
CA ASN A 120 -19.90 -9.93 -7.85
C ASN A 120 -19.04 -8.74 -7.39
N ALA A 121 -19.18 -8.29 -6.14
CA ALA A 121 -18.51 -7.09 -5.65
C ALA A 121 -16.99 -7.29 -5.59
N VAL A 122 -16.26 -6.54 -6.41
CA VAL A 122 -14.79 -6.53 -6.46
C VAL A 122 -14.25 -5.59 -5.38
N ASN A 123 -13.21 -6.01 -4.66
CA ASN A 123 -12.50 -5.12 -3.74
C ASN A 123 -11.70 -4.07 -4.53
N ILE A 124 -12.26 -2.88 -4.74
CA ILE A 124 -11.65 -1.84 -5.59
C ILE A 124 -10.36 -1.25 -5.02
N ALA A 125 -10.02 -1.58 -3.76
CA ALA A 125 -8.75 -1.24 -3.13
C ALA A 125 -7.56 -2.10 -3.61
N LEU A 126 -7.78 -3.24 -4.28
CA LEU A 126 -6.70 -4.13 -4.73
C LEU A 126 -5.76 -3.43 -5.73
N ASP A 127 -4.46 -3.65 -5.55
CA ASP A 127 -3.35 -3.05 -6.30
C ASP A 127 -3.34 -1.50 -6.35
N LYS A 128 -4.09 -0.84 -5.47
CA LYS A 128 -4.14 0.63 -5.34
C LYS A 128 -3.06 1.16 -4.39
N THR A 129 -2.84 2.48 -4.37
CA THR A 129 -1.74 3.06 -3.58
C THR A 129 -2.09 3.10 -2.10
N LEU A 130 -1.25 2.49 -1.28
CA LEU A 130 -1.44 2.43 0.17
C LEU A 130 -0.71 3.55 0.92
N GLY A 131 -1.21 3.84 2.11
CA GLY A 131 -0.59 4.73 3.07
C GLY A 131 -0.93 4.34 4.51
N GLN A 132 -0.02 4.58 5.43
CA GLN A 132 -0.20 4.30 6.85
C GLN A 132 0.53 5.38 7.66
N SER A 133 0.05 5.71 8.86
CA SER A 133 0.60 6.80 9.67
C SER A 133 2.07 6.60 10.04
N SER A 134 2.44 5.33 10.26
CA SER A 134 3.77 4.85 10.58
C SER A 134 3.82 3.33 10.37
N THR A 135 5.00 2.74 10.25
CA THR A 135 5.18 1.28 10.19
C THR A 135 6.05 0.83 11.36
N SER A 136 5.64 -0.24 12.04
CA SER A 136 6.39 -0.82 13.16
C SER A 136 6.33 -2.35 13.14
N TYR A 137 7.36 -3.01 13.68
CA TYR A 137 7.48 -4.47 13.77
C TYR A 137 7.33 -5.26 12.44
N GLY A 138 7.44 -4.58 11.28
CA GLY A 138 7.18 -5.17 9.96
C GLY A 138 5.69 -5.30 9.61
N GLY A 139 4.80 -4.61 10.34
CA GLY A 139 3.37 -4.56 10.04
C GLY A 139 3.03 -3.60 8.89
N ASP A 140 3.55 -3.88 7.70
CA ASP A 140 3.38 -3.07 6.49
C ASP A 140 1.91 -2.95 6.05
N ALA A 141 1.55 -1.81 5.47
CA ALA A 141 0.17 -1.47 5.11
C ALA A 141 -0.48 -2.44 4.11
N SER A 142 0.33 -3.10 3.27
CA SER A 142 -0.08 -4.08 2.25
C SER A 142 -0.73 -5.34 2.82
N ARG A 143 -0.42 -5.68 4.08
CA ARG A 143 -1.02 -6.83 4.77
C ARG A 143 -2.54 -6.71 4.90
N ALA A 144 -3.09 -5.49 4.96
CA ALA A 144 -4.53 -5.27 4.96
C ALA A 144 -5.23 -5.53 3.61
N LEU A 145 -4.50 -5.94 2.56
CA LEU A 145 -5.07 -6.34 1.26
C LEU A 145 -4.56 -7.72 0.81
N ASP A 146 -4.04 -8.55 1.72
CA ASP A 146 -3.51 -9.88 1.39
C ASP A 146 -4.60 -10.98 1.28
N GLY A 147 -5.85 -10.65 1.62
CA GLY A 147 -7.01 -11.55 1.61
C GLY A 147 -7.32 -12.18 2.98
N ASN A 148 -6.43 -12.07 3.96
CA ASN A 148 -6.42 -12.89 5.16
C ASN A 148 -7.05 -12.21 6.38
N THR A 149 -8.38 -12.20 6.41
CA THR A 149 -9.20 -11.65 7.50
C THR A 149 -9.02 -12.31 8.89
N VAL A 150 -8.04 -13.20 9.10
CA VAL A 150 -7.89 -13.98 10.34
C VAL A 150 -7.39 -13.14 11.51
N GLY A 151 -6.45 -12.21 11.28
CA GLY A 151 -6.01 -11.28 12.31
C GLY A 151 -5.04 -11.82 13.36
N ILE A 152 -4.31 -12.89 13.07
CA ILE A 152 -3.22 -13.38 13.93
C ILE A 152 -1.89 -12.75 13.48
N TYR A 153 -1.33 -11.86 14.30
CA TYR A 153 -0.17 -11.05 13.92
C TYR A 153 1.06 -11.85 13.52
N ASN A 154 1.38 -12.91 14.27
CA ASN A 154 2.56 -13.75 14.03
C ASN A 154 2.46 -14.59 12.73
N TRP A 155 1.31 -14.57 12.04
CA TRP A 155 1.16 -15.16 10.69
C TRP A 155 1.58 -14.19 9.58
N ASN A 156 2.02 -12.97 9.92
CA ASN A 156 2.45 -11.89 9.01
C ASN A 156 1.36 -11.26 8.11
N THR A 157 0.09 -11.44 8.47
CA THR A 157 -1.11 -10.97 7.73
C THR A 157 -1.68 -9.64 8.28
N VAL A 158 -1.07 -9.06 9.31
CA VAL A 158 -1.66 -7.95 10.08
C VAL A 158 -0.74 -6.73 10.07
N THR A 159 -1.32 -5.55 9.79
CA THR A 159 -0.63 -4.26 9.82
C THR A 159 -0.30 -3.82 11.26
N HIS A 160 0.64 -2.89 11.44
CA HIS A 160 0.97 -2.35 12.76
C HIS A 160 1.61 -0.97 12.64
N THR A 161 0.92 0.07 13.12
CA THR A 161 1.51 1.41 13.26
C THR A 161 2.52 1.45 14.41
N SER A 162 3.32 2.51 14.50
CA SER A 162 3.94 2.89 15.77
C SER A 162 2.89 3.35 16.77
N TRP A 163 3.29 3.45 18.04
CA TRP A 163 2.48 4.05 19.11
C TRP A 163 2.46 5.58 18.92
N ASN A 164 1.50 6.08 18.13
CA ASN A 164 1.40 7.49 17.73
C ASN A 164 -0.02 8.04 17.95
N GLN A 165 -0.21 9.36 17.80
CA GLN A 165 -1.55 9.97 17.94
C GLN A 165 -2.32 9.86 16.64
N ASN A 166 -3.60 9.50 16.73
CA ASN A 166 -4.49 9.31 15.58
C ASN A 166 -3.92 8.35 14.49
N PRO A 167 -3.49 7.12 14.85
CA PRO A 167 -2.96 6.17 13.88
C PRO A 167 -4.01 5.86 12.81
N TYR A 168 -3.58 5.88 11.55
CA TYR A 168 -4.44 5.60 10.40
C TYR A 168 -3.80 4.62 9.43
N TRP A 169 -4.67 3.93 8.69
CA TRP A 169 -4.38 3.22 7.45
C TRP A 169 -5.25 3.83 6.35
N SER A 170 -4.79 3.83 5.11
CA SER A 170 -5.52 4.40 3.98
C SER A 170 -5.17 3.74 2.65
N VAL A 171 -6.13 3.71 1.73
CA VAL A 171 -5.94 3.38 0.33
C VAL A 171 -6.43 4.51 -0.55
N TRP A 172 -5.59 4.97 -1.48
CA TRP A 172 -5.94 5.90 -2.55
C TRP A 172 -6.16 5.13 -3.84
N LEU A 173 -7.41 5.16 -4.31
CA LEU A 173 -7.97 4.37 -5.41
C LEU A 173 -7.48 4.83 -6.79
N GLY A 174 -6.79 5.97 -6.88
CA GLY A 174 -6.16 6.46 -8.10
C GLY A 174 -7.07 7.17 -9.09
N THR A 175 -8.38 7.23 -8.84
CA THR A 175 -9.37 8.03 -9.58
C THR A 175 -10.58 8.26 -8.68
N ASP A 176 -11.55 9.05 -9.16
CA ASP A 176 -12.86 9.16 -8.51
C ASP A 176 -13.61 7.82 -8.65
N ALA A 177 -14.01 7.26 -7.50
CA ALA A 177 -14.80 6.04 -7.38
C ALA A 177 -16.05 6.31 -6.52
N THR A 178 -17.14 5.59 -6.75
CA THR A 178 -18.21 5.49 -5.75
C THR A 178 -17.78 4.50 -4.67
N ILE A 179 -18.14 4.79 -3.43
CA ILE A 179 -17.79 3.95 -2.28
C ILE A 179 -19.10 3.64 -1.54
N ASP A 180 -19.46 2.35 -1.53
CA ASP A 180 -20.68 1.84 -0.92
C ASP A 180 -20.39 1.25 0.46
N LYS A 181 -19.62 0.16 0.53
CA LYS A 181 -19.37 -0.58 1.77
C LYS A 181 -17.87 -0.68 2.03
N VAL A 182 -17.42 -0.27 3.22
CA VAL A 182 -16.03 -0.48 3.68
C VAL A 182 -16.03 -1.46 4.85
N TYR A 183 -15.47 -2.65 4.62
CA TYR A 183 -15.27 -3.68 5.62
C TYR A 183 -13.83 -3.66 6.13
N PHE A 184 -13.63 -3.93 7.42
CA PHE A 184 -12.29 -4.05 7.99
C PHE A 184 -12.22 -5.00 9.20
N TRP A 185 -11.13 -5.75 9.28
CA TRP A 185 -10.92 -6.80 10.27
C TRP A 185 -9.87 -6.42 11.30
N ASN A 186 -10.14 -6.77 12.55
CA ASN A 186 -9.33 -6.47 13.73
C ASN A 186 -8.29 -7.57 13.99
N ARG A 187 -7.22 -7.25 14.73
CA ARG A 187 -6.31 -8.25 15.31
C ARG A 187 -7.03 -9.08 16.38
N ILE A 188 -6.73 -10.38 16.46
CA ILE A 188 -7.38 -11.31 17.41
C ILE A 188 -6.44 -12.02 18.39
N ASP A 189 -5.15 -12.19 18.06
CA ASP A 189 -4.20 -13.00 18.87
C ASP A 189 -3.77 -12.32 20.17
N CYS A 190 -3.73 -10.98 20.17
CA CYS A 190 -3.70 -10.17 21.38
C CYS A 190 -4.39 -8.84 21.09
N CYS A 191 -4.58 -8.03 22.14
CA CYS A 191 -4.66 -6.58 21.98
C CYS A 191 -5.84 -6.06 21.13
N ARG A 192 -6.85 -6.91 20.87
CA ARG A 192 -8.06 -6.64 20.07
C ARG A 192 -8.81 -5.38 20.52
N ASN A 193 -8.70 -5.03 21.80
CA ASN A 193 -9.27 -3.83 22.42
C ASN A 193 -8.63 -2.51 21.95
N ARG A 194 -7.48 -2.53 21.25
CA ARG A 194 -6.86 -1.32 20.68
C ARG A 194 -7.74 -0.66 19.62
N LEU A 195 -8.35 -1.47 18.74
CA LEU A 195 -9.28 -0.97 17.73
C LEU A 195 -10.56 -0.49 18.42
N SER A 196 -10.58 0.81 18.70
CA SER A 196 -11.66 1.48 19.44
C SER A 196 -11.77 2.93 19.00
N ASN A 197 -12.98 3.49 19.04
CA ASN A 197 -13.26 4.89 18.66
C ASN A 197 -12.67 5.24 17.28
N VAL A 198 -13.17 4.53 16.25
CA VAL A 198 -12.65 4.57 14.89
C VAL A 198 -13.48 5.52 14.03
N LYS A 199 -12.81 6.35 13.22
CA LYS A 199 -13.38 6.99 12.04
C LYS A 199 -13.01 6.21 10.79
N VAL A 200 -13.96 6.07 9.88
CA VAL A 200 -13.71 5.78 8.47
C VAL A 200 -14.11 7.02 7.68
N GLU A 201 -13.19 7.53 6.86
CA GLU A 201 -13.31 8.79 6.14
C GLU A 201 -13.17 8.51 4.63
N VAL A 202 -14.07 9.06 3.83
CA VAL A 202 -13.88 9.16 2.36
C VAL A 202 -13.31 10.54 2.08
N LEU A 203 -12.18 10.59 1.38
CA LEU A 203 -11.50 11.83 1.00
C LEU A 203 -11.44 11.98 -0.52
N ASP A 204 -11.28 13.22 -0.98
CA ASP A 204 -11.11 13.55 -2.40
C ASP A 204 -9.66 13.35 -2.90
N LYS A 205 -9.33 13.97 -4.04
CA LYS A 205 -7.99 13.92 -4.66
C LYS A 205 -6.88 14.66 -3.90
N ILE A 206 -7.21 15.66 -3.08
CA ILE A 206 -6.23 16.41 -2.26
C ILE A 206 -6.22 15.96 -0.80
N GLY A 207 -7.28 15.30 -0.34
CA GLY A 207 -7.43 14.77 1.01
C GLY A 207 -8.54 15.45 1.83
N ASP A 208 -9.36 16.31 1.21
CA ASP A 208 -10.50 16.93 1.88
C ASP A 208 -11.58 15.88 2.15
N VAL A 209 -12.13 15.90 3.37
CA VAL A 209 -13.13 14.93 3.82
C VAL A 209 -14.44 15.15 3.06
N LYS A 210 -14.84 14.16 2.28
CA LYS A 210 -16.15 14.09 1.60
C LYS A 210 -17.24 13.59 2.53
N GLU A 211 -16.92 12.60 3.36
CA GLU A 211 -17.86 11.96 4.29
C GLU A 211 -17.11 11.25 5.44
N THR A 212 -17.78 11.05 6.58
CA THR A 212 -17.26 10.31 7.74
C THR A 212 -18.29 9.35 8.32
N ARG A 213 -17.83 8.15 8.71
CA ARG A 213 -18.57 7.18 9.54
C ARG A 213 -17.76 6.95 10.81
N SER A 214 -18.37 7.11 11.99
CA SER A 214 -17.68 7.00 13.28
C SER A 214 -18.26 5.86 14.12
N ILE A 215 -17.41 5.00 14.66
CA ILE A 215 -17.78 3.87 15.52
C ILE A 215 -17.12 4.07 16.89
N ALA A 216 -17.95 4.34 17.91
CA ALA A 216 -17.50 4.55 19.30
C ALA A 216 -17.33 3.22 20.06
N GLY A 217 -16.52 3.23 21.13
CA GLY A 217 -16.24 2.04 21.93
C GLY A 217 -15.26 1.08 21.27
N ALA A 218 -15.13 -0.15 21.79
CA ALA A 218 -14.21 -1.17 21.27
C ALA A 218 -14.88 -2.06 20.21
N LEU A 219 -14.19 -2.34 19.11
CA LEU A 219 -14.78 -2.94 17.91
C LEU A 219 -14.71 -4.49 17.89
N PRO A 220 -15.71 -5.16 17.27
CA PRO A 220 -15.67 -6.60 16.98
C PRO A 220 -14.56 -6.99 15.98
N VAL A 221 -14.47 -8.29 15.68
CA VAL A 221 -13.44 -8.86 14.79
C VAL A 221 -13.63 -8.43 13.34
N MET A 222 -14.88 -8.39 12.85
CA MET A 222 -15.26 -7.87 11.54
C MET A 222 -16.12 -6.64 11.75
N ASN A 223 -15.87 -5.60 10.97
CA ASN A 223 -16.55 -4.31 11.03
C ASN A 223 -16.94 -3.89 9.62
N MET A 224 -18.03 -3.14 9.50
CA MET A 224 -18.53 -2.60 8.24
C MET A 224 -19.04 -1.17 8.47
N VAL A 225 -18.79 -0.27 7.53
CA VAL A 225 -19.51 1.00 7.41
C VAL A 225 -20.10 1.15 6.02
N ASP A 226 -21.33 1.67 5.97
CA ASP A 226 -22.04 1.98 4.74
C ASP A 226 -21.94 3.48 4.46
N PHE A 227 -21.52 3.79 3.24
CA PHE A 227 -21.40 5.13 2.69
C PHE A 227 -22.51 5.44 1.66
N GLY A 228 -23.12 4.43 1.02
CA GLY A 228 -24.22 4.61 0.06
C GLY A 228 -23.84 5.41 -1.19
N GLY A 229 -22.75 5.03 -1.87
CA GLY A 229 -22.35 5.59 -3.17
C GLY A 229 -21.56 6.88 -3.13
N VAL A 230 -20.97 7.26 -1.98
CA VAL A 230 -20.23 8.53 -1.85
C VAL A 230 -19.00 8.53 -2.75
N THR A 231 -18.89 9.55 -3.61
CA THR A 231 -17.74 9.71 -4.51
C THR A 231 -16.51 10.26 -3.80
N GLY A 232 -15.36 9.60 -3.97
CA GLY A 232 -14.06 10.07 -3.51
C GLY A 232 -12.90 9.30 -4.13
N GLN A 233 -11.67 9.59 -3.71
CA GLN A 233 -10.46 8.91 -4.17
C GLN A 233 -9.69 8.18 -3.06
N THR A 234 -9.94 8.49 -1.79
CA THR A 234 -9.24 7.84 -0.67
C THR A 234 -10.23 7.28 0.34
N VAL A 235 -10.03 6.03 0.78
CA VAL A 235 -10.64 5.51 2.01
C VAL A 235 -9.57 5.51 3.10
N LYS A 236 -9.89 6.09 4.27
CA LYS A 236 -8.97 6.20 5.41
C LYS A 236 -9.65 5.73 6.69
N ILE A 237 -8.97 4.86 7.44
CA ILE A 237 -9.43 4.29 8.73
C ILE A 237 -8.50 4.81 9.83
N THR A 238 -9.03 5.55 10.80
CA THR A 238 -8.27 6.25 11.85
C THR A 238 -8.82 5.94 13.24
N ILE A 239 -7.98 5.58 14.22
CA ILE A 239 -8.38 5.54 15.64
C ILE A 239 -8.27 6.95 16.22
N THR A 240 -9.33 7.51 16.82
CA THR A 240 -9.35 8.91 17.31
C THR A 240 -9.54 9.01 18.82
N SER A 241 -8.91 8.15 19.62
CA SER A 241 -9.13 8.06 21.07
C SER A 241 -8.45 9.18 21.91
N GLY A 242 -8.07 10.30 21.31
CA GLY A 242 -7.47 11.46 21.99
C GLY A 242 -6.05 11.26 22.59
N GLY A 243 -5.46 10.08 22.42
CA GLY A 243 -4.13 9.74 22.95
C GLY A 243 -3.30 8.95 21.94
N HIS A 244 -2.12 8.51 22.37
CA HIS A 244 -1.30 7.59 21.57
C HIS A 244 -1.95 6.20 21.52
N GLN A 245 -1.95 5.58 20.34
CA GLN A 245 -2.54 4.26 20.08
C GLN A 245 -1.71 3.49 19.04
N VAL A 246 -2.08 2.23 18.81
CA VAL A 246 -1.63 1.45 17.65
C VAL A 246 -2.85 0.97 16.86
N LEU A 247 -2.84 1.23 15.56
CA LEU A 247 -3.76 0.58 14.62
C LEU A 247 -3.11 -0.71 14.09
N SER A 248 -3.89 -1.80 14.12
CA SER A 248 -3.58 -3.07 13.48
C SER A 248 -4.84 -3.57 12.79
N LEU A 249 -4.78 -3.69 11.47
CA LEU A 249 -5.84 -4.24 10.63
C LEU A 249 -5.37 -5.55 10.01
N ALA A 250 -6.25 -6.54 9.95
CA ALA A 250 -6.00 -7.85 9.36
C ALA A 250 -6.35 -7.92 7.87
N GLU A 251 -7.36 -7.16 7.47
CA GLU A 251 -7.84 -7.03 6.09
C GLU A 251 -8.73 -5.78 6.03
N VAL A 252 -8.79 -5.13 4.86
CA VAL A 252 -9.76 -4.09 4.50
C VAL A 252 -10.33 -4.42 3.12
N LYS A 253 -11.65 -4.25 2.94
CA LYS A 253 -12.30 -4.37 1.63
C LYS A 253 -13.18 -3.16 1.37
N VAL A 254 -12.95 -2.51 0.23
CA VAL A 254 -13.73 -1.37 -0.25
C VAL A 254 -14.54 -1.85 -1.44
N PHE A 255 -15.85 -1.64 -1.41
CA PHE A 255 -16.77 -1.99 -2.48
C PHE A 255 -17.48 -0.74 -3.01
N GLY A 256 -17.74 -0.73 -4.32
CA GLY A 256 -18.31 0.37 -5.09
C GLY A 256 -17.84 0.30 -6.55
N GLU A 257 -18.09 1.34 -7.35
CA GLU A 257 -17.73 1.40 -8.77
C GLU A 257 -16.49 2.27 -9.01
N ILE A 258 -15.61 1.83 -9.92
CA ILE A 258 -14.39 2.54 -10.30
C ILE A 258 -14.11 2.40 -11.80
N ASP A 259 -13.74 3.50 -12.46
CA ASP A 259 -13.23 3.44 -13.84
C ASP A 259 -11.72 3.21 -13.84
N GLU A 260 -11.30 1.93 -13.90
CA GLU A 260 -9.90 1.52 -13.99
C GLU A 260 -9.14 2.15 -15.19
N SER A 261 -9.84 2.66 -16.23
CA SER A 261 -9.19 3.39 -17.33
C SER A 261 -8.66 4.78 -16.93
N GLN A 262 -9.20 5.34 -15.84
CA GLN A 262 -8.83 6.66 -15.32
C GLN A 262 -7.82 6.61 -14.18
N VAL A 263 -7.53 5.41 -13.64
CA VAL A 263 -6.63 5.18 -12.51
C VAL A 263 -5.23 5.70 -12.82
N MET A 264 -4.85 6.74 -12.08
CA MET A 264 -3.56 7.41 -12.12
C MET A 264 -2.48 6.55 -11.46
N LYS A 265 -1.25 6.65 -11.98
CA LYS A 265 -0.09 5.88 -11.49
C LYS A 265 1.01 6.81 -11.01
N ASN A 266 1.83 6.34 -10.06
CA ASN A 266 3.01 7.07 -9.60
C ASN A 266 4.11 7.00 -10.69
N VAL A 267 4.17 8.03 -11.54
CA VAL A 267 5.13 8.15 -12.65
C VAL A 267 6.53 8.64 -12.21
N ALA A 268 6.73 8.87 -10.91
CA ALA A 268 8.06 9.08 -10.35
C ALA A 268 8.85 7.75 -10.22
N ILE A 269 8.16 6.62 -10.09
CA ILE A 269 8.79 5.29 -10.01
C ILE A 269 9.49 4.98 -11.35
N GLY A 270 10.75 4.58 -11.28
CA GLY A 270 11.61 4.40 -12.45
C GLY A 270 12.17 5.69 -13.06
N GLY A 271 11.83 6.86 -12.50
CA GLY A 271 12.51 8.11 -12.79
C GLY A 271 13.94 8.17 -12.22
N THR A 272 14.70 9.18 -12.62
CA THR A 272 16.04 9.45 -12.10
C THR A 272 15.98 10.54 -11.03
N ALA A 273 16.13 10.16 -9.77
CA ALA A 273 16.20 11.09 -8.65
C ALA A 273 17.61 11.65 -8.43
N SER A 274 17.70 12.93 -8.08
CA SER A 274 18.94 13.64 -7.77
C SER A 274 18.69 14.67 -6.66
N ALA A 275 19.76 15.15 -6.02
CA ALA A 275 19.68 16.21 -5.02
C ALA A 275 20.92 17.09 -5.01
N SER A 276 20.74 18.32 -4.55
CA SER A 276 21.78 19.31 -4.21
C SER A 276 22.98 18.74 -3.46
N SER A 277 22.73 17.83 -2.50
CA SER A 277 23.76 17.03 -1.83
C SER A 277 23.11 15.79 -1.19
N SER A 278 23.92 14.82 -0.73
CA SER A 278 23.45 13.60 -0.05
C SER A 278 24.33 13.29 1.15
N ALA A 279 23.73 13.07 2.31
CA ALA A 279 24.39 12.87 3.60
C ALA A 279 23.88 11.60 4.32
N HIS A 280 24.69 11.04 5.23
CA HIS A 280 24.34 9.92 6.12
C HIS A 280 23.74 8.67 5.43
N GLY A 281 24.00 8.46 4.13
CA GLY A 281 23.41 7.37 3.35
C GLY A 281 21.97 7.60 2.87
N GLY A 282 21.40 8.80 3.08
CA GLY A 282 20.07 9.20 2.61
C GLY A 282 20.02 9.52 1.11
N ALA A 283 20.37 8.54 0.27
CA ALA A 283 20.49 8.68 -1.18
C ALA A 283 19.18 9.17 -1.84
N PRO A 284 19.22 10.05 -2.87
CA PRO A 284 18.02 10.68 -3.46
C PRO A 284 16.97 9.71 -3.98
N SER A 285 17.35 8.53 -4.47
CA SER A 285 16.44 7.51 -5.01
C SER A 285 15.45 6.94 -3.99
N ARG A 286 15.69 7.13 -2.69
CA ARG A 286 14.77 6.68 -1.63
C ARG A 286 13.40 7.34 -1.69
N ALA A 287 13.32 8.60 -2.13
CA ALA A 287 12.05 9.30 -2.25
C ALA A 287 11.26 8.98 -3.54
N ILE A 288 11.62 7.91 -4.25
CA ILE A 288 10.83 7.29 -5.34
C ILE A 288 10.91 5.75 -5.27
N ASP A 289 11.17 5.18 -4.08
CA ASP A 289 11.34 3.74 -3.90
C ASP A 289 10.01 3.00 -3.62
N GLY A 290 8.91 3.75 -3.47
CA GLY A 290 7.57 3.24 -3.23
C GLY A 290 7.22 3.00 -1.75
N ASN A 291 8.16 3.21 -0.82
CA ASN A 291 7.98 2.96 0.60
C ASN A 291 7.85 4.28 1.39
N THR A 292 6.60 4.67 1.70
CA THR A 292 6.27 5.91 2.42
C THR A 292 6.71 5.94 3.91
N ASN A 293 7.59 5.02 4.34
CA ASN A 293 8.04 4.89 5.72
C ASN A 293 9.05 5.98 6.10
N GLY A 294 8.54 7.09 6.63
CA GLY A 294 9.33 8.20 7.17
C GLY A 294 10.17 7.90 8.43
N HIS A 295 10.33 6.64 8.86
CA HIS A 295 11.26 6.29 9.94
C HIS A 295 12.67 6.13 9.40
N TRP A 296 13.64 6.92 9.89
CA TRP A 296 15.02 6.90 9.41
C TRP A 296 15.67 5.50 9.34
N SER A 297 15.48 4.67 10.37
CA SER A 297 16.03 3.30 10.38
C SER A 297 15.27 2.31 9.48
N GLY A 298 14.14 2.72 8.88
CA GLY A 298 13.41 1.96 7.87
C GLY A 298 14.05 2.00 6.48
N GLY A 299 15.03 2.90 6.26
CA GLY A 299 15.87 2.87 5.07
C GLY A 299 15.37 3.66 3.85
N SER A 300 14.13 4.17 3.85
CA SER A 300 13.55 4.92 2.72
C SER A 300 13.51 6.44 2.90
N VAL A 301 14.32 7.01 3.80
CA VAL A 301 14.40 8.47 3.99
C VAL A 301 15.64 9.07 3.32
N THR A 302 15.45 10.11 2.49
CA THR A 302 16.52 10.93 1.89
C THR A 302 17.10 11.95 2.87
N HIS A 303 18.31 12.47 2.63
CA HIS A 303 18.92 13.48 3.51
C HIS A 303 19.99 14.29 2.77
N THR A 304 19.80 15.62 2.62
CA THR A 304 20.87 16.52 2.15
C THR A 304 21.85 16.87 3.27
N HIS A 305 22.96 17.54 2.97
CA HIS A 305 23.66 18.33 3.99
C HIS A 305 22.85 19.58 4.38
N TYR A 306 23.21 20.24 5.49
CA TYR A 306 22.71 21.57 5.81
C TYR A 306 23.35 22.58 4.85
N GLN A 307 22.53 23.35 4.15
CA GLN A 307 22.96 24.29 3.11
C GLN A 307 21.89 25.36 2.84
N SER A 308 22.27 26.43 2.15
CA SER A 308 21.32 27.34 1.50
C SER A 308 20.64 26.63 0.32
N THR A 309 19.36 26.87 0.12
CA THR A 309 18.57 26.38 -1.03
C THR A 309 18.66 24.86 -1.29
N PRO A 310 18.47 23.99 -0.27
CA PRO A 310 18.51 22.55 -0.46
C PRO A 310 17.36 22.10 -1.39
N TRP A 311 17.69 21.37 -2.44
CA TRP A 311 16.74 20.79 -3.40
C TRP A 311 16.96 19.29 -3.60
N TRP A 312 15.86 18.61 -3.93
CA TRP A 312 15.76 17.24 -4.44
C TRP A 312 14.86 17.29 -5.68
N LYS A 313 15.11 16.46 -6.69
CA LYS A 313 14.21 16.34 -7.85
C LYS A 313 14.23 14.96 -8.50
N VAL A 314 13.14 14.62 -9.15
CA VAL A 314 13.03 13.44 -10.05
C VAL A 314 12.78 13.91 -11.48
N ILE A 315 13.58 13.40 -12.41
CA ILE A 315 13.29 13.42 -13.85
C ILE A 315 12.51 12.13 -14.15
N MET A 316 11.27 12.26 -14.61
CA MET A 316 10.38 11.14 -14.92
C MET A 316 10.76 10.49 -16.26
N PRO A 317 10.36 9.23 -16.54
CA PRO A 317 10.70 8.53 -17.79
C PRO A 317 10.14 9.17 -19.08
N SER A 318 9.24 10.15 -18.96
CA SER A 318 8.60 10.92 -20.04
C SER A 318 7.95 12.18 -19.44
N ALA A 319 7.49 13.10 -20.29
CA ALA A 319 6.58 14.16 -19.85
C ALA A 319 5.14 13.62 -19.68
N TYR A 320 4.48 14.00 -18.59
CA TYR A 320 3.14 13.54 -18.24
C TYR A 320 2.20 14.69 -17.88
N ASN A 321 0.89 14.49 -18.03
CA ASN A 321 -0.15 15.38 -17.49
C ASN A 321 -0.33 15.09 -15.99
N VAL A 322 0.48 15.73 -15.15
CA VAL A 322 0.55 15.49 -13.70
C VAL A 322 -0.68 16.09 -13.02
N GLN A 323 -1.45 15.21 -12.37
CA GLN A 323 -2.69 15.55 -11.69
C GLN A 323 -2.43 15.95 -10.24
N THR A 324 -1.66 15.16 -9.50
CA THR A 324 -1.24 15.50 -8.13
C THR A 324 0.21 15.13 -7.86
N VAL A 325 0.82 15.81 -6.89
CA VAL A 325 2.12 15.41 -6.30
C VAL A 325 1.91 15.25 -4.80
N LYS A 326 2.32 14.12 -4.22
CA LYS A 326 2.23 13.86 -2.78
C LYS A 326 3.61 13.78 -2.13
N ILE A 327 3.83 14.65 -1.15
CA ILE A 327 5.07 14.76 -0.39
C ILE A 327 4.92 14.04 0.96
N TRP A 328 5.78 13.07 1.25
CA TRP A 328 5.83 12.37 2.53
C TRP A 328 7.06 12.79 3.34
N ASN A 329 6.84 13.16 4.60
CA ASN A 329 7.87 13.68 5.51
C ASN A 329 8.55 12.55 6.32
N ARG A 330 9.72 12.85 6.89
CA ARG A 330 10.33 12.04 7.95
C ARG A 330 9.53 12.20 9.25
N TYR A 331 9.25 11.11 9.97
CA TYR A 331 8.40 11.13 11.17
C TYR A 331 9.11 10.74 12.49
N ASP A 332 10.22 10.02 12.47
CA ASP A 332 10.89 9.54 13.70
C ASP A 332 11.43 10.68 14.56
N CYS A 333 12.07 11.65 13.90
CA CYS A 333 12.39 12.96 14.44
C CYS A 333 12.23 13.99 13.32
N CYS A 334 12.35 15.26 13.68
CA CYS A 334 12.84 16.28 12.76
C CYS A 334 11.93 16.57 11.54
N TRP A 335 10.65 16.19 11.60
CA TRP A 335 9.63 16.50 10.58
C TRP A 335 9.54 18.01 10.33
N ASN A 336 9.69 18.79 11.39
CA ASN A 336 9.68 20.26 11.44
C ASN A 336 10.81 20.94 10.65
N ARG A 337 11.72 20.16 10.02
CA ARG A 337 12.68 20.65 9.04
C ARG A 337 12.05 20.91 7.68
N LEU A 338 11.03 20.14 7.30
CA LEU A 338 10.36 20.23 6.00
C LEU A 338 9.28 21.32 6.06
N THR A 339 9.74 22.57 6.15
CA THR A 339 8.91 23.73 6.48
C THR A 339 9.04 24.80 5.41
N ASN A 340 7.91 25.33 4.96
CA ASN A 340 7.79 26.22 3.79
C ASN A 340 8.36 25.66 2.45
N PRO A 341 8.32 24.35 2.15
CA PRO A 341 8.88 23.83 0.91
C PRO A 341 8.10 24.30 -0.33
N ILE A 342 8.82 24.50 -1.41
CA ILE A 342 8.30 24.81 -2.74
C ILE A 342 8.42 23.55 -3.60
N VAL A 343 7.33 23.18 -4.25
CA VAL A 343 7.24 22.07 -5.21
C VAL A 343 6.98 22.64 -6.60
N GLU A 344 7.86 22.32 -7.54
CA GLU A 344 7.81 22.77 -8.93
C GLU A 344 7.64 21.58 -9.86
N LEU A 345 6.71 21.68 -10.81
CA LEU A 345 6.69 20.86 -12.01
C LEU A 345 7.35 21.67 -13.13
N LYS A 346 8.29 21.03 -13.82
CA LYS A 346 9.07 21.56 -14.93
C LYS A 346 8.81 20.73 -16.19
N ASN A 347 8.96 21.37 -17.36
CA ASN A 347 8.91 20.74 -18.68
C ASN A 347 10.15 21.21 -19.45
N GLY A 348 11.08 20.32 -19.79
CA GLY A 348 12.36 20.70 -20.39
C GLY A 348 13.16 21.70 -19.53
N GLY A 349 13.05 21.58 -18.20
CA GLY A 349 13.65 22.50 -17.22
C GLY A 349 12.92 23.84 -16.99
N THR A 350 11.88 24.15 -17.77
CA THR A 350 11.06 25.37 -17.55
C THR A 350 9.94 25.09 -16.57
N VAL A 351 9.80 25.88 -15.50
CA VAL A 351 8.70 25.73 -14.51
C VAL A 351 7.36 25.99 -15.19
N VAL A 352 6.50 24.98 -15.22
CA VAL A 352 5.12 25.07 -15.77
C VAL A 352 4.07 25.26 -14.68
N LYS A 353 4.35 24.81 -13.45
CA LYS A 353 3.50 25.03 -12.28
C LYS A 353 4.33 24.94 -11.00
N GLN A 354 4.04 25.81 -10.04
CA GLN A 354 4.69 25.87 -8.73
C GLN A 354 3.62 25.94 -7.63
N ILE A 355 3.82 25.21 -6.54
CA ILE A 355 3.00 25.29 -5.32
C ILE A 355 3.96 25.39 -4.13
N LYS A 356 3.71 26.34 -3.22
CA LYS A 356 4.38 26.41 -1.92
C LYS A 356 3.47 25.80 -0.86
N ILE A 357 4.00 24.92 -0.03
CA ILE A 357 3.33 24.47 1.18
C ILE A 357 3.65 25.50 2.26
N GLU A 358 2.64 26.13 2.86
CA GLU A 358 2.84 27.07 3.97
C GLU A 358 2.85 26.31 5.31
N GLY A 359 3.86 26.57 6.14
CA GLY A 359 4.07 25.86 7.41
C GLY A 359 4.87 24.55 7.29
N GLU A 360 4.79 23.71 8.32
CA GLU A 360 5.43 22.38 8.33
C GLU A 360 4.62 21.39 7.50
N VAL A 361 5.28 20.58 6.65
CA VAL A 361 4.63 19.39 6.07
C VAL A 361 4.29 18.43 7.22
N PRO A 362 3.04 17.92 7.32
CA PRO A 362 2.62 17.07 8.43
C PRO A 362 3.58 15.91 8.69
N ARG A 363 3.82 15.64 9.98
CA ARG A 363 4.68 14.56 10.46
C ARG A 363 4.29 13.19 9.87
N GLU A 364 3.00 12.97 9.67
CA GLU A 364 2.38 11.75 9.18
C GLU A 364 1.26 12.13 8.19
N GLY A 365 0.80 11.23 7.32
CA GLY A 365 -0.18 11.56 6.28
C GLY A 365 0.43 12.07 4.97
N GLY A 366 1.45 12.92 5.07
CA GLY A 366 2.01 13.68 3.94
C GLY A 366 1.06 14.78 3.44
N THR A 367 1.46 15.51 2.41
CA THR A 367 0.64 16.56 1.77
C THR A 367 0.48 16.27 0.29
N THR A 368 -0.77 16.22 -0.20
CA THR A 368 -1.09 16.12 -1.63
C THR A 368 -1.34 17.50 -2.21
N LEU A 369 -0.77 17.78 -3.39
CA LEU A 369 -0.83 19.06 -4.07
C LEU A 369 -1.50 18.90 -5.43
N ASP A 370 -2.48 19.75 -5.76
CA ASP A 370 -3.22 19.68 -7.02
C ASP A 370 -2.46 20.34 -8.18
N PHE A 371 -1.79 19.52 -8.98
CA PHE A 371 -1.14 19.96 -10.22
C PHE A 371 -2.13 20.08 -11.39
N GLY A 372 -3.31 19.45 -11.33
CA GLY A 372 -4.46 19.76 -12.18
C GLY A 372 -4.29 19.39 -13.66
N GLY A 373 -3.39 18.45 -13.96
CA GLY A 373 -3.10 18.00 -15.33
C GLY A 373 -2.00 18.79 -16.05
N ALA A 374 -1.23 19.62 -15.33
CA ALA A 374 -0.10 20.34 -15.92
C ALA A 374 0.93 19.38 -16.54
N TYR A 375 1.44 19.73 -17.72
CA TYR A 375 2.30 18.85 -18.51
C TYR A 375 3.80 19.11 -18.25
N GLY A 376 4.53 18.11 -17.76
CA GLY A 376 5.96 18.23 -17.44
C GLY A 376 6.69 16.91 -17.24
N ASP A 377 8.02 16.97 -17.24
CA ASP A 377 8.98 15.85 -17.18
C ASP A 377 9.79 15.79 -15.87
N GLU A 378 9.86 16.88 -15.11
CA GLU A 378 10.67 16.98 -13.88
C GLU A 378 9.86 17.56 -12.71
N VAL A 379 9.94 16.92 -11.54
CA VAL A 379 9.38 17.43 -10.28
C VAL A 379 10.50 17.72 -9.30
N GLU A 380 10.59 18.97 -8.83
CA GLU A 380 11.58 19.44 -7.87
C GLU A 380 10.92 19.88 -6.55
N VAL A 381 11.53 19.53 -5.44
CA VAL A 381 11.16 19.95 -4.08
C VAL A 381 12.36 20.69 -3.48
N ARG A 382 12.15 21.95 -3.09
CA ARG A 382 13.22 22.81 -2.54
C ARG A 382 12.76 23.62 -1.34
N MET A 383 13.70 24.01 -0.49
CA MET A 383 13.47 24.94 0.63
C MET A 383 14.43 26.13 0.52
N GLU A 384 14.25 27.18 1.32
CA GLU A 384 15.15 28.34 1.32
C GLU A 384 16.49 28.05 1.99
N THR A 385 16.50 27.22 3.04
CA THR A 385 17.70 26.82 3.79
C THR A 385 17.43 25.54 4.57
N GLY A 386 18.48 24.87 5.03
CA GLY A 386 18.39 23.77 6.00
C GLY A 386 18.78 22.40 5.44
N ILE A 387 18.15 21.36 5.98
CA ILE A 387 18.33 19.96 5.59
C ILE A 387 17.01 19.48 5.00
N LEU A 388 17.03 19.10 3.73
CA LEU A 388 15.89 18.46 3.08
C LEU A 388 15.94 16.95 3.33
N SER A 389 14.86 16.42 3.91
CA SER A 389 14.61 15.00 4.08
C SER A 389 13.17 14.69 3.66
N LEU A 390 13.05 13.81 2.67
CA LEU A 390 11.80 13.32 2.09
C LEU A 390 11.77 11.80 2.24
N ALA A 391 10.62 11.26 2.65
CA ALA A 391 10.39 9.82 2.73
C ALA A 391 9.94 9.24 1.38
N GLU A 392 9.05 9.95 0.68
CA GLU A 392 8.57 9.58 -0.66
C GLU A 392 8.00 10.84 -1.34
N VAL A 393 8.20 10.95 -2.66
CA VAL A 393 7.57 11.95 -3.53
C VAL A 393 6.84 11.22 -4.64
N GLN A 394 5.53 11.08 -4.48
CA GLN A 394 4.68 10.39 -5.44
C GLN A 394 4.15 11.41 -6.45
N VAL A 395 4.34 11.16 -7.74
CA VAL A 395 3.87 12.04 -8.82
C VAL A 395 2.82 11.29 -9.61
N PHE A 396 1.56 11.72 -9.51
CA PHE A 396 0.43 10.97 -10.06
C PHE A 396 -0.07 11.59 -11.36
N ALA A 397 -0.10 10.75 -12.40
CA ALA A 397 -0.58 11.14 -13.73
C ALA A 397 -1.42 10.01 -14.35
N LYS A 398 -2.29 10.38 -15.30
CA LYS A 398 -2.96 9.41 -16.17
C LYS A 398 -1.96 8.91 -17.21
N THR A 399 -1.75 7.60 -17.29
CA THR A 399 -0.77 6.98 -18.22
C THR A 399 -1.37 6.68 -19.60
N SER A 400 -2.50 7.29 -19.96
CA SER A 400 -2.98 7.35 -21.33
C SER A 400 -1.91 8.01 -22.21
N ALA A 401 -1.58 7.39 -23.34
CA ALA A 401 -0.53 7.86 -24.25
C ALA A 401 -0.77 9.33 -24.64
N PRO A 402 0.29 10.13 -24.89
CA PRO A 402 0.15 11.50 -25.36
C PRO A 402 -0.54 11.49 -26.72
N GLY A 403 -1.86 11.77 -26.71
CA GLY A 403 -2.65 11.97 -27.92
C GLY A 403 -1.99 13.07 -28.76
N ALA A 404 -1.86 12.81 -30.07
CA ALA A 404 -1.02 13.60 -30.96
C ALA A 404 -1.23 15.10 -30.76
N THR A 405 -0.11 15.82 -30.60
CA THR A 405 -0.05 17.24 -30.26
C THR A 405 -1.11 18.03 -31.03
N GLN A 406 -2.02 18.70 -30.31
CA GLN A 406 -2.82 19.77 -30.90
C GLN A 406 -1.90 20.95 -31.21
N SER A 407 -1.17 20.83 -32.31
CA SER A 407 -0.53 21.95 -32.97
C SER A 407 -1.63 22.99 -33.25
N PRO A 408 -1.43 24.28 -32.89
CA PRO A 408 -2.45 25.30 -33.13
C PRO A 408 -2.72 25.37 -34.63
N SER A 409 -3.93 24.99 -35.04
CA SER A 409 -4.33 24.93 -36.45
C SER A 409 -4.55 26.33 -37.02
N ALA A 410 -3.43 27.01 -37.30
CA ALA A 410 -3.39 28.24 -38.08
C ALA A 410 -3.72 27.94 -39.54
N SER A 411 -5.01 27.73 -39.82
CA SER A 411 -5.54 27.46 -41.16
C SER A 411 -5.22 28.63 -42.12
N PRO A 412 -4.38 28.42 -43.16
CA PRO A 412 -4.12 29.45 -44.15
C PRO A 412 -5.30 29.49 -45.12
N SER A 413 -6.12 30.52 -45.04
CA SER A 413 -7.25 30.73 -45.96
C SER A 413 -6.74 30.93 -47.39
N ALA A 414 -6.91 29.91 -48.24
CA ALA A 414 -6.46 29.94 -49.62
C ALA A 414 -7.42 30.78 -50.48
N GLN A 415 -7.00 31.97 -50.88
CA GLN A 415 -7.62 32.72 -51.97
C GLN A 415 -6.91 32.44 -53.32
N PRO A 416 -7.60 32.59 -54.47
CA PRO A 416 -7.09 32.11 -55.75
C PRO A 416 -5.87 32.88 -56.28
N ILE A 417 -4.96 32.16 -56.93
CA ILE A 417 -3.78 32.72 -57.59
C ILE A 417 -4.19 33.44 -58.89
N VAL A 418 -3.66 34.64 -59.11
CA VAL A 418 -3.74 35.38 -60.38
C VAL A 418 -2.31 35.47 -60.98
N ALA A 419 -2.21 35.59 -62.31
CA ALA A 419 -1.01 35.26 -63.07
C ALA A 419 0.19 36.24 -62.96
N ALA A 420 1.35 35.79 -63.45
CA ALA A 420 2.69 36.35 -63.23
C ALA A 420 3.11 37.48 -64.20
N SER A 421 4.23 38.15 -63.87
CA SER A 421 5.17 38.75 -64.85
C SER A 421 6.58 38.98 -64.24
N SER A 422 7.62 38.92 -65.10
CA SER A 422 8.93 39.64 -65.12
C SER A 422 9.48 40.35 -63.85
N GLU A 423 10.78 40.37 -63.51
CA GLU A 423 12.04 40.00 -64.21
C GLU A 423 13.22 39.84 -63.18
N PRO A 424 14.48 39.49 -63.56
CA PRO A 424 15.52 39.02 -62.62
C PRO A 424 16.55 40.06 -62.13
N SER A 425 17.37 39.66 -61.15
CA SER A 425 18.68 40.27 -60.83
C SER A 425 19.70 39.20 -60.37
N ALA A 426 20.99 39.53 -60.28
CA ALA A 426 22.10 38.58 -60.42
C ALA A 426 22.93 38.27 -59.14
N SER A 427 23.72 37.18 -59.24
CA SER A 427 24.88 36.79 -58.41
C SER A 427 26.09 37.74 -58.63
N PRO A 428 27.27 37.61 -57.96
CA PRO A 428 27.84 36.48 -57.19
C PRO A 428 28.21 36.88 -55.73
N THR A 429 29.01 36.21 -54.88
CA THR A 429 30.23 35.38 -55.06
C THR A 429 30.49 34.50 -53.83
N ALA A 430 31.19 33.37 -54.01
CA ALA A 430 31.70 32.50 -52.94
C ALA A 430 33.23 32.55 -52.85
N THR A 431 33.78 32.28 -51.66
CA THR A 431 35.23 32.17 -51.43
C THR A 431 35.54 30.97 -50.54
N ALA A 432 36.56 30.20 -50.90
CA ALA A 432 37.16 29.14 -50.08
C ALA A 432 38.70 29.25 -50.16
N SER A 433 39.40 28.80 -49.11
CA SER A 433 40.85 28.55 -49.12
C SER A 433 41.23 27.63 -47.95
N GLU A 434 42.45 27.10 -47.95
CA GLU A 434 42.82 25.85 -47.27
C GLU A 434 43.76 25.99 -46.05
N SER A 435 44.02 24.83 -45.44
CA SER A 435 45.03 24.33 -44.46
C SER A 435 46.50 24.84 -44.65
N PRO A 436 47.56 24.44 -43.88
CA PRO A 436 47.70 23.22 -43.04
C PRO A 436 48.67 23.21 -41.80
N SER A 437 48.83 22.02 -41.20
CA SER A 437 49.99 21.53 -40.39
C SER A 437 50.13 22.08 -38.94
N SER A 438 50.67 21.37 -37.92
CA SER A 438 51.41 20.09 -37.87
C SER A 438 51.26 19.36 -36.49
N SER A 439 51.87 18.18 -36.34
CA SER A 439 52.03 17.38 -35.08
C SER A 439 53.54 17.11 -34.83
N PRO A 440 54.02 16.34 -33.82
CA PRO A 440 53.39 15.67 -32.66
C PRO A 440 53.96 16.25 -31.32
N THR A 441 54.24 15.62 -30.16
CA THR A 441 54.35 14.21 -29.67
C THR A 441 54.34 14.17 -28.12
N GLY A 442 54.06 13.02 -27.47
CA GLY A 442 54.55 12.74 -26.11
C GLY A 442 53.70 11.82 -25.20
N SER A 443 54.29 10.73 -24.69
CA SER A 443 53.80 9.82 -23.62
C SER A 443 54.92 8.82 -23.27
N PRO A 444 54.90 8.12 -22.12
CA PRO A 444 54.36 8.45 -20.79
C PRO A 444 55.48 8.42 -19.70
N VAL A 445 55.15 8.66 -18.42
CA VAL A 445 56.01 8.33 -17.27
C VAL A 445 55.16 7.78 -16.12
N ALA A 446 55.68 6.79 -15.40
CA ALA A 446 55.16 6.29 -14.13
C ALA A 446 56.33 6.01 -13.17
N ASP A 447 56.17 6.33 -11.89
CA ASP A 447 56.93 5.75 -10.77
C ASP A 447 56.11 5.87 -9.46
N ALA A 448 56.62 5.30 -8.35
CA ALA A 448 55.80 4.75 -7.27
C ALA A 448 56.14 5.26 -5.85
N SER A 449 55.99 4.38 -4.85
CA SER A 449 56.10 4.59 -3.39
C SER A 449 54.88 5.29 -2.73
N SER A 450 54.52 5.06 -1.46
CA SER A 450 55.10 4.17 -0.42
C SER A 450 54.04 3.62 0.55
N SER A 451 54.36 2.50 1.22
CA SER A 451 53.75 2.04 2.49
C SER A 451 54.61 2.57 3.68
N PRO A 452 54.28 2.45 4.99
CA PRO A 452 53.71 1.24 5.65
C PRO A 452 52.82 1.43 6.93
N THR A 453 52.37 0.29 7.51
CA THR A 453 52.04 0.06 8.95
C THR A 453 50.85 0.82 9.59
N SER A 454 50.20 0.35 10.68
CA SER A 454 50.32 -0.91 11.47
C SER A 454 49.06 -1.20 12.34
N THR A 455 48.80 -2.50 12.56
CA THR A 455 48.24 -3.16 13.77
C THR A 455 47.05 -2.56 14.55
N VAL A 456 45.94 -3.33 14.54
CA VAL A 456 45.26 -3.93 15.71
C VAL A 456 45.45 -3.28 17.09
N SER A 457 44.34 -2.97 17.76
CA SER A 457 44.20 -3.02 19.22
C SER A 457 42.81 -3.53 19.63
N GLU A 458 42.69 -4.04 20.85
CA GLU A 458 41.62 -4.91 21.34
C GLU A 458 40.37 -4.19 21.86
N SER A 459 39.29 -4.95 22.03
CA SER A 459 38.12 -4.60 22.82
C SER A 459 38.46 -4.45 24.31
N PRO A 460 37.60 -3.76 25.08
CA PRO A 460 37.16 -4.36 26.34
C PRO A 460 35.64 -4.43 26.48
N SER A 461 35.19 -5.44 27.22
CA SER A 461 33.77 -5.65 27.58
C SER A 461 33.42 -5.00 28.91
N SER A 462 32.22 -4.43 29.02
CA SER A 462 31.45 -4.48 30.27
C SER A 462 29.95 -4.29 30.03
N SER A 463 29.15 -5.12 30.68
CA SER A 463 27.72 -4.89 30.88
C SER A 463 27.49 -3.95 32.07
N PRO A 464 26.28 -3.40 32.22
CA PRO A 464 25.56 -3.75 33.44
C PRO A 464 24.10 -4.15 33.21
N SER A 465 23.63 -5.07 34.04
CA SER A 465 22.21 -5.42 34.20
C SER A 465 21.47 -4.41 35.09
N GLY A 466 20.20 -4.13 34.81
CA GLY A 466 19.37 -3.27 35.68
C GLY A 466 17.90 -3.22 35.28
N SER A 467 17.10 -4.16 35.79
CA SER A 467 15.64 -4.11 35.71
C SER A 467 15.05 -3.26 36.83
N PRO A 468 14.07 -2.38 36.56
CA PRO A 468 13.13 -1.91 37.57
C PRO A 468 12.03 -2.94 37.85
N VAL A 469 11.44 -2.87 39.03
CA VAL A 469 10.33 -3.73 39.49
C VAL A 469 8.99 -3.03 39.20
N ALA A 470 7.91 -3.79 39.00
CA ALA A 470 6.55 -3.27 38.87
C ALA A 470 5.87 -3.12 40.24
N ASP A 471 5.04 -2.10 40.41
CA ASP A 471 4.23 -1.90 41.61
C ASP A 471 2.90 -1.21 41.24
N ALA A 472 1.83 -1.56 41.96
CA ALA A 472 0.45 -1.03 41.93
C ALA A 472 -0.22 -0.82 40.54
#